data_AF-A0A957D7A0-F1
#
_entry.id   AF-A0A957D7A0-F1
#
_cell.length_a   1.000
_cell.length_b   1.000
_cell.length_c   1.000
_cell.angle_alpha   90.00
_cell.angle_beta   90.00
_cell.angle_gamma   90.00
#
_symmetry.space_group_name_H-M   'P 1'
#
loop_
_entity.id
_entity.type
_entity.pdbx_description
1 polymer ?
#
loop_
_entity_poly.entity_id
_entity_poly.type
_entity_poly.pdbx_seq_one_letter_code
_entity_poly.pdbx_strand_id
1 'polypeptide(L)'
;MKKRLRYLFLFLFLTSLFLLSLTACDTAEPDEATAVAELPAATVTTSPTAVPPTNTPIPTDTPTNTPEPTATDTPTPTHTPTNTPEPTATKTPVPTDTPTATPEPSPTTPPPTAVPPTPVPVSAHTFPETPIQPFDADTFMRYMGLVRDSFRSFDSEMGLWQETNKPGDCGTFNGWTRLWILEAPGFTDVPPNWQSLYVEYRSLLQQIASITTEIRPLCSGMGGDVSPETTQAILDFLAWAYPRSEQMVVELSQLPRP
;
A
#
# COMPACT_ATOMS: atom_id res chain seq x y z
N MET A 1 -7.73 42.04 42.36
CA MET A 1 -7.06 41.09 43.28
C MET A 1 -7.68 39.68 43.32
N LYS A 2 -9.02 39.51 43.35
CA LYS A 2 -9.68 38.18 43.45
C LYS A 2 -9.33 37.16 42.34
N LYS A 3 -9.15 37.60 41.08
CA LYS A 3 -8.82 36.70 39.95
C LYS A 3 -7.39 36.13 40.04
N ARG A 4 -6.41 36.95 40.45
CA ARG A 4 -5.00 36.51 40.60
C ARG A 4 -4.83 35.52 41.75
N LEU A 5 -5.59 35.69 42.83
CA LEU A 5 -5.60 34.74 43.95
C LEU A 5 -6.22 33.39 43.58
N ARG A 6 -7.24 33.39 42.71
CA ARG A 6 -7.89 32.17 42.20
C ARG A 6 -7.00 31.39 41.25
N TYR A 7 -6.21 32.07 40.40
CA TYR A 7 -5.22 31.40 39.54
C TYR A 7 -4.02 30.88 40.33
N LEU A 8 -3.57 31.59 41.37
CA LEU A 8 -2.51 31.11 42.26
C LEU A 8 -2.93 29.82 42.99
N PHE A 9 -4.15 29.78 43.52
CA PHE A 9 -4.69 28.57 44.14
C PHE A 9 -4.86 27.41 43.16
N LEU A 10 -5.33 27.67 41.94
CA LEU A 10 -5.47 26.64 40.91
C LEU A 10 -4.11 26.09 40.48
N PHE A 11 -3.11 26.96 40.33
CA PHE A 11 -1.75 26.57 39.97
C PHE A 11 -1.10 25.72 41.06
N LEU A 12 -1.23 26.11 42.34
CA LEU A 12 -0.73 25.32 43.48
C LEU A 12 -1.43 23.97 43.62
N PHE A 13 -2.73 23.90 43.28
CA PHE A 13 -3.48 22.64 43.30
C PHE A 13 -3.03 21.69 42.18
N LEU A 14 -2.78 22.22 40.98
CA LEU A 14 -2.31 21.44 39.83
C LEU A 14 -0.87 20.95 40.01
N THR A 15 0.02 21.75 40.61
CA THR A 15 1.39 21.32 40.90
C THR A 15 1.46 20.27 42.02
N SER A 16 0.59 20.38 43.04
CA SER A 16 0.45 19.36 44.08
C SER A 16 -0.06 18.03 43.52
N LEU A 17 -1.05 18.06 42.62
CA LEU A 17 -1.58 16.86 41.97
C LEU A 17 -0.53 16.18 41.06
N PHE A 18 0.29 16.96 40.38
CA PHE A 18 1.38 16.45 39.55
C PHE A 18 2.49 15.80 40.40
N LEU A 19 2.84 16.38 41.55
CA LEU A 19 3.82 15.80 42.48
C LEU A 19 3.32 14.51 43.15
N LEU A 20 2.01 14.37 43.37
CA LEU A 20 1.39 13.15 43.92
C LEU A 20 1.38 11.96 42.93
N SER A 21 1.64 12.23 41.65
CA SER A 21 1.61 11.23 40.57
C SER A 21 2.96 10.51 40.39
N LEU A 22 4.07 11.05 40.93
CA LEU A 22 5.41 10.50 40.75
C LEU A 22 5.82 9.48 41.83
N THR A 23 4.98 9.19 42.82
CA THR A 23 5.30 8.30 43.95
C THR A 23 4.58 6.95 43.95
N ALA A 24 3.98 6.55 42.82
CA ALA A 24 3.36 5.23 42.68
C ALA A 24 4.25 4.30 41.83
N CYS A 25 5.38 3.86 42.39
CA CYS A 25 6.05 2.64 41.98
C CYS A 25 6.85 2.11 43.17
N ASP A 26 6.18 1.42 44.07
CA ASP A 26 6.83 0.46 44.96
C ASP A 26 5.81 -0.61 45.36
N THR A 27 6.00 -1.81 44.84
CA THR A 27 5.36 -3.02 45.36
C THR A 27 6.36 -4.15 45.16
N ALA A 28 7.22 -4.30 46.16
CA ALA A 28 7.85 -5.56 46.48
C ALA A 28 6.77 -6.55 46.96
N GLU A 29 6.78 -7.76 46.40
CA GLU A 29 5.96 -8.88 46.84
C GLU A 29 6.88 -9.94 47.48
N PRO A 30 6.54 -10.46 48.68
CA PRO A 30 7.36 -11.45 49.40
C PRO A 30 6.94 -12.90 49.14
N ASP A 31 7.96 -13.77 49.15
CA ASP A 31 8.04 -15.21 49.48
C ASP A 31 6.80 -16.13 49.39
N GLU A 32 6.94 -17.21 48.61
CA GLU A 32 6.84 -18.59 49.13
C GLU A 32 7.41 -19.62 48.14
N ALA A 33 8.40 -20.42 48.58
CA ALA A 33 8.30 -21.90 48.64
C ALA A 33 9.67 -22.64 48.59
N THR A 34 9.89 -23.37 49.68
CA THR A 34 10.49 -24.72 49.74
C THR A 34 12.01 -24.87 49.91
N ALA A 35 12.36 -25.10 51.18
CA ALA A 35 13.59 -25.72 51.66
C ALA A 35 13.73 -27.19 51.20
N VAL A 36 14.94 -27.58 50.77
CA VAL A 36 15.42 -28.96 50.85
C VAL A 36 16.91 -28.99 51.25
N ALA A 37 17.12 -29.64 52.39
CA ALA A 37 18.23 -30.42 52.91
C ALA A 37 19.67 -30.36 52.35
N GLU A 38 20.55 -30.52 53.33
CA GLU A 38 22.01 -30.48 53.42
C GLU A 38 22.75 -31.81 53.01
N LEU A 39 24.03 -31.64 52.62
CA LEU A 39 25.20 -32.57 52.55
C LEU A 39 25.41 -33.52 51.34
N PRO A 40 26.67 -33.93 50.97
CA PRO A 40 28.00 -33.42 51.32
C PRO A 40 28.91 -33.05 50.11
N ALA A 41 30.04 -32.42 50.44
CA ALA A 41 31.14 -32.00 49.59
C ALA A 41 31.76 -33.13 48.74
N ALA A 42 31.96 -32.84 47.45
CA ALA A 42 32.89 -33.56 46.59
C ALA A 42 34.07 -32.63 46.25
N THR A 43 35.26 -33.08 46.63
CA THR A 43 36.56 -32.48 46.34
C THR A 43 36.84 -32.47 44.83
N VAL A 44 36.96 -31.30 44.23
CA VAL A 44 37.49 -31.15 42.87
C VAL A 44 38.94 -30.70 42.95
N THR A 45 39.84 -31.62 42.58
CA THR A 45 41.27 -31.40 42.38
C THR A 45 41.49 -30.38 41.26
N THR A 46 42.12 -29.24 41.56
CA THR A 46 42.53 -28.25 40.57
C THR A 46 43.78 -28.73 39.83
N SER A 47 43.62 -29.14 38.58
CA SER A 47 44.71 -29.29 37.61
C SER A 47 45.03 -27.92 36.99
N PRO A 48 46.29 -27.46 36.90
CA PRO A 48 46.60 -26.18 36.27
C PRO A 48 46.42 -26.28 34.75
N THR A 49 45.39 -25.61 34.23
CA THR A 49 45.17 -25.41 32.80
C THR A 49 46.19 -24.42 32.25
N ALA A 50 46.95 -24.85 31.24
CA ALA A 50 47.91 -24.05 30.51
C ALA A 50 47.23 -22.87 29.81
N VAL A 51 47.82 -21.68 29.95
CA VAL A 51 47.39 -20.44 29.30
C VAL A 51 47.78 -20.51 27.81
N PRO A 52 46.86 -20.31 26.85
CA PRO A 52 47.21 -20.26 25.43
C PRO A 52 47.96 -18.94 25.10
N PRO A 53 48.85 -18.93 24.09
CA PRO A 53 49.59 -17.74 23.72
C PRO A 53 48.68 -16.64 23.14
N THR A 54 48.95 -15.42 23.55
CA THR A 54 48.27 -14.19 23.12
C THR A 54 48.50 -13.94 21.63
N ASN A 55 47.43 -13.87 20.85
CA ASN A 55 47.50 -13.48 19.43
C ASN A 55 48.07 -12.05 19.32
N THR A 56 49.22 -11.93 18.68
CA THR A 56 49.82 -10.65 18.31
C THR A 56 49.04 -10.07 17.14
N PRO A 57 48.56 -8.81 17.19
CA PRO A 57 47.84 -8.22 16.06
C PRO A 57 48.79 -8.05 14.86
N ILE A 58 48.35 -8.52 13.70
CA ILE A 58 48.98 -8.27 12.39
C ILE A 58 48.73 -6.81 12.00
N PRO A 59 49.71 -6.08 11.45
CA PRO A 59 49.52 -4.69 11.02
C PRO A 59 48.45 -4.60 9.94
N THR A 60 47.48 -3.72 10.17
CA THR A 60 46.37 -3.41 9.25
C THR A 60 46.88 -2.63 8.04
N ASP A 61 46.50 -3.07 6.83
CA ASP A 61 46.83 -2.39 5.59
C ASP A 61 46.37 -0.93 5.60
N THR A 62 47.27 -0.04 5.20
CA THR A 62 47.05 1.41 5.13
C THR A 62 46.11 1.72 3.95
N PRO A 63 45.07 2.57 4.11
CA PRO A 63 44.14 2.86 3.02
C PRO A 63 44.88 3.50 1.84
N THR A 64 44.69 2.91 0.66
CA THR A 64 45.24 3.43 -0.60
C THR A 64 44.40 4.63 -1.04
N ASN A 65 45.05 5.73 -1.43
CA ASN A 65 44.38 6.95 -1.87
C ASN A 65 43.46 6.66 -3.07
N THR A 66 42.17 6.89 -2.89
CA THR A 66 41.16 6.87 -3.96
C THR A 66 41.45 7.99 -4.96
N PRO A 67 41.51 7.73 -6.28
CA PRO A 67 41.72 8.78 -7.26
C PRO A 67 40.57 9.80 -7.25
N GLU A 68 40.94 11.08 -7.38
CA GLU A 68 40.02 12.21 -7.42
C GLU A 68 39.16 12.19 -8.70
N PRO A 69 37.86 12.53 -8.63
CA PRO A 69 36.97 12.49 -9.79
C PRO A 69 37.44 13.48 -10.87
N THR A 70 37.58 12.98 -12.10
CA THR A 70 37.94 13.77 -13.27
C THR A 70 36.76 14.65 -13.67
N ALA A 71 37.02 15.93 -13.95
CA ALA A 71 35.99 16.88 -14.38
C ALA A 71 35.27 16.36 -15.64
N THR A 72 33.94 16.29 -15.56
CA THR A 72 33.08 15.88 -16.69
C THR A 72 32.76 17.08 -17.56
N ASP A 73 32.90 16.93 -18.87
CA ASP A 73 32.67 18.01 -19.85
C ASP A 73 31.23 18.55 -19.78
N THR A 74 31.13 19.88 -19.70
CA THR A 74 29.88 20.62 -19.66
C THR A 74 29.12 20.45 -20.99
N PRO A 75 27.83 20.05 -20.98
CA PRO A 75 27.07 19.90 -22.21
C PRO A 75 26.91 21.23 -22.96
N THR A 76 27.14 21.19 -24.27
CA THR A 76 26.99 22.35 -25.17
C THR A 76 25.51 22.70 -25.34
N PRO A 77 25.11 23.98 -25.35
CA PRO A 77 23.70 24.36 -25.45
C PRO A 77 23.08 23.93 -26.78
N THR A 78 21.96 23.21 -26.69
CA THR A 78 21.18 22.73 -27.83
C THR A 78 20.37 23.88 -28.46
N HIS A 79 20.26 23.86 -29.78
CA HIS A 79 19.60 24.90 -30.59
C HIS A 79 18.13 25.13 -30.18
N THR A 80 17.78 26.41 -30.00
CA THR A 80 16.43 26.88 -29.70
C THR A 80 15.43 26.46 -30.80
N PRO A 81 14.24 25.92 -30.46
CA PRO A 81 13.26 25.55 -31.45
C PRO A 81 12.78 26.76 -32.25
N THR A 82 12.74 26.61 -33.57
CA THR A 82 12.28 27.65 -34.50
C THR A 82 10.76 27.64 -34.55
N ASN A 83 10.13 28.83 -34.57
CA ASN A 83 8.67 28.97 -34.59
C ASN A 83 8.06 28.27 -35.81
N THR A 84 7.19 27.30 -35.55
CA THR A 84 6.34 26.65 -36.55
C THR A 84 5.33 27.66 -37.10
N PRO A 85 5.16 27.80 -38.42
CA PRO A 85 4.18 28.71 -38.99
C PRO A 85 2.74 28.28 -38.65
N GLU A 86 1.91 29.28 -38.38
CA GLU A 86 0.50 29.13 -38.03
C GLU A 86 -0.33 28.56 -39.20
N PRO A 87 -1.29 27.64 -38.95
CA PRO A 87 -2.08 27.04 -40.01
C PRO A 87 -2.96 28.07 -40.72
N THR A 88 -2.88 28.09 -42.04
CA THR A 88 -3.66 28.97 -42.89
C THR A 88 -5.13 28.52 -42.93
N ALA A 89 -6.06 29.46 -42.74
CA ALA A 89 -7.50 29.19 -42.75
C ALA A 89 -7.94 28.50 -44.05
N THR A 90 -8.47 27.29 -43.93
CA THR A 90 -9.00 26.52 -45.06
C THR A 90 -10.43 26.95 -45.37
N LYS A 91 -10.76 27.14 -46.66
CA LYS A 91 -12.07 27.63 -47.10
C LYS A 91 -13.18 26.64 -46.75
N THR A 92 -14.24 27.16 -46.13
CA THR A 92 -15.49 26.46 -45.85
C THR A 92 -16.10 25.88 -47.14
N PRO A 93 -16.43 24.58 -47.20
CA PRO A 93 -17.09 24.00 -48.35
C PRO A 93 -18.52 24.56 -48.52
N VAL A 94 -18.91 24.77 -49.77
CA VAL A 94 -20.27 25.20 -50.16
C VAL A 94 -21.23 24.02 -50.02
N PRO A 95 -22.45 24.20 -49.47
CA PRO A 95 -23.43 23.12 -49.35
C PRO A 95 -23.80 22.55 -50.73
N THR A 96 -23.76 21.22 -50.84
CA THR A 96 -24.17 20.49 -52.03
C THR A 96 -25.64 20.11 -51.93
N ASP A 97 -26.33 20.08 -53.08
CA ASP A 97 -27.78 19.89 -53.20
C ASP A 97 -28.31 18.63 -52.49
N THR A 98 -29.45 18.81 -51.82
CA THR A 98 -30.21 17.80 -51.09
C THR A 98 -30.65 16.65 -52.03
N PRO A 99 -30.39 15.38 -51.70
CA PRO A 99 -30.85 14.26 -52.52
C PRO A 99 -32.38 14.15 -52.51
N THR A 100 -32.94 13.91 -53.70
CA THR A 100 -34.37 13.69 -53.93
C THR A 100 -34.82 12.35 -53.32
N ALA A 101 -35.96 12.34 -52.62
CA ALA A 101 -36.50 11.17 -51.94
C ALA A 101 -36.81 10.03 -52.92
N THR A 102 -36.28 8.85 -52.63
CA THR A 102 -36.60 7.58 -53.31
C THR A 102 -37.87 6.98 -52.68
N PRO A 103 -38.79 6.37 -53.45
CA PRO A 103 -40.03 5.81 -52.89
C PRO A 103 -39.78 4.66 -51.91
N GLU A 104 -40.53 4.69 -50.82
CA GLU A 104 -40.48 3.78 -49.67
C GLU A 104 -40.87 2.33 -50.06
N PRO A 105 -40.11 1.30 -49.66
CA PRO A 105 -40.52 -0.08 -49.85
C PRO A 105 -41.67 -0.47 -48.90
N SER A 106 -42.58 -1.29 -49.43
CA SER A 106 -43.75 -1.84 -48.76
C SER A 106 -43.43 -2.49 -47.38
N PRO A 107 -44.30 -2.36 -46.37
CA PRO A 107 -44.04 -2.88 -45.03
C PRO A 107 -43.93 -4.40 -45.03
N THR A 108 -42.70 -4.90 -44.93
CA THR A 108 -42.43 -6.29 -44.58
C THR A 108 -42.46 -6.40 -43.07
N THR A 109 -43.28 -7.32 -42.55
CA THR A 109 -43.40 -7.60 -41.11
C THR A 109 -42.00 -7.90 -40.56
N PRO A 110 -41.51 -7.18 -39.54
CA PRO A 110 -40.20 -7.47 -38.99
C PRO A 110 -40.22 -8.87 -38.37
N PRO A 111 -39.15 -9.68 -38.56
CA PRO A 111 -38.98 -10.92 -37.79
C PRO A 111 -39.01 -10.58 -36.29
N PRO A 112 -39.40 -11.52 -35.40
CA PRO A 112 -39.42 -11.27 -33.98
C PRO A 112 -38.07 -10.69 -33.56
N THR A 113 -38.09 -9.49 -32.99
CA THR A 113 -36.91 -8.83 -32.43
C THR A 113 -36.22 -9.84 -31.55
N ALA A 114 -35.03 -10.29 -31.96
CA ALA A 114 -34.18 -11.10 -31.09
C ALA A 114 -34.03 -10.30 -29.80
N VAL A 115 -34.50 -10.87 -28.69
CA VAL A 115 -34.24 -10.31 -27.36
C VAL A 115 -32.74 -10.04 -27.32
N PRO A 116 -32.30 -8.80 -27.07
CA PRO A 116 -30.88 -8.50 -26.99
C PRO A 116 -30.29 -9.52 -26.02
N PRO A 117 -29.19 -10.21 -26.38
CA PRO A 117 -28.59 -11.19 -25.49
C PRO A 117 -28.41 -10.51 -24.14
N THR A 118 -29.01 -11.09 -23.10
CA THR A 118 -28.79 -10.62 -21.73
C THR A 118 -27.29 -10.45 -21.58
N PRO A 119 -26.78 -9.23 -21.31
CA PRO A 119 -25.35 -9.02 -21.24
C PRO A 119 -24.82 -10.00 -20.22
N VAL A 120 -23.98 -10.93 -20.67
CA VAL A 120 -23.32 -11.88 -19.78
C VAL A 120 -22.59 -11.02 -18.76
N PRO A 121 -22.88 -11.15 -17.45
CA PRO A 121 -22.23 -10.32 -16.45
C PRO A 121 -20.73 -10.50 -16.61
N VAL A 122 -20.01 -9.39 -16.81
CA VAL A 122 -18.54 -9.39 -16.88
C VAL A 122 -18.06 -10.03 -15.57
N SER A 123 -17.45 -11.21 -15.69
CA SER A 123 -16.98 -11.96 -14.54
C SER A 123 -15.82 -11.21 -13.89
N ALA A 124 -15.99 -10.85 -12.61
CA ALA A 124 -14.96 -10.17 -11.85
C ALA A 124 -13.88 -11.18 -11.41
N HIS A 125 -12.60 -10.81 -11.50
CA HIS A 125 -11.52 -11.72 -11.15
C HIS A 125 -11.49 -12.07 -9.65
N THR A 126 -11.31 -13.34 -9.33
CA THR A 126 -11.04 -13.83 -7.98
C THR A 126 -9.82 -14.73 -7.97
N PHE A 127 -9.07 -14.72 -6.86
CA PHE A 127 -7.99 -15.67 -6.67
C PHE A 127 -8.57 -17.02 -6.20
N PRO A 128 -7.90 -18.15 -6.46
CA PRO A 128 -8.38 -19.47 -6.02
C PRO A 128 -8.69 -19.56 -4.52
N GLU A 129 -7.93 -18.82 -3.71
CA GLU A 129 -8.04 -18.78 -2.25
C GLU A 129 -9.00 -17.69 -1.75
N THR A 130 -9.53 -16.83 -2.64
CA THR A 130 -10.46 -15.77 -2.26
C THR A 130 -11.79 -16.38 -1.78
N PRO A 131 -12.25 -16.07 -0.55
CA PRO A 131 -13.56 -16.48 -0.08
C PRO A 131 -14.66 -15.87 -0.96
N ILE A 132 -15.62 -16.70 -1.38
CA ILE A 132 -16.78 -16.27 -2.17
C ILE A 132 -18.02 -16.31 -1.28
N GLN A 133 -18.79 -15.22 -1.28
CA GLN A 133 -20.01 -15.09 -0.49
C GLN A 133 -21.13 -14.39 -1.27
N PRO A 134 -22.41 -14.48 -0.84
CA PRO A 134 -23.48 -13.69 -1.43
C PRO A 134 -23.21 -12.18 -1.27
N PHE A 135 -23.65 -11.37 -2.23
CA PHE A 135 -23.48 -9.93 -2.17
C PHE A 135 -24.09 -9.33 -0.90
N ASP A 136 -23.28 -8.55 -0.19
CA ASP A 136 -23.69 -7.71 0.93
C ASP A 136 -23.05 -6.33 0.77
N ALA A 137 -23.89 -5.29 0.67
CA ALA A 137 -23.43 -3.93 0.36
C ALA A 137 -22.51 -3.36 1.45
N ASP A 138 -22.80 -3.63 2.73
CA ASP A 138 -21.98 -3.17 3.85
C ASP A 138 -20.60 -3.82 3.83
N THR A 139 -20.56 -5.14 3.61
CA THR A 139 -19.31 -5.88 3.53
C THR A 139 -18.49 -5.43 2.33
N PHE A 140 -19.10 -5.22 1.17
CA PHE A 140 -18.38 -4.71 0.01
C PHE A 140 -17.78 -3.31 0.28
N MET A 141 -18.57 -2.36 0.80
CA MET A 141 -18.08 -1.02 1.11
C MET A 141 -16.99 -1.04 2.18
N ARG A 142 -17.10 -1.91 3.20
CA ARG A 142 -16.06 -2.11 4.21
C ARG A 142 -14.74 -2.54 3.58
N TYR A 143 -14.76 -3.54 2.70
CA TYR A 143 -13.55 -4.02 2.05
C TYR A 143 -13.01 -3.05 0.99
N MET A 144 -13.87 -2.29 0.31
CA MET A 144 -13.41 -1.19 -0.55
C MET A 144 -12.61 -0.16 0.27
N GLY A 145 -13.11 0.21 1.46
CA GLY A 145 -12.38 1.10 2.37
C GLY A 145 -11.04 0.53 2.83
N LEU A 146 -11.00 -0.74 3.23
CA LEU A 146 -9.74 -1.41 3.63
C LEU A 146 -8.74 -1.46 2.47
N VAL A 147 -9.19 -1.72 1.25
CA VAL A 147 -8.31 -1.77 0.07
C VAL A 147 -7.79 -0.39 -0.28
N ARG A 148 -8.63 0.64 -0.27
CA ARG A 148 -8.18 2.04 -0.40
C ARG A 148 -7.12 2.40 0.65
N ASP A 149 -7.36 2.05 1.91
CA ASP A 149 -6.42 2.33 3.00
C ASP A 149 -5.10 1.58 2.82
N SER A 150 -5.14 0.36 2.28
CA SER A 150 -3.93 -0.39 1.93
C SER A 150 -3.15 0.26 0.79
N PHE A 151 -3.82 0.82 -0.22
CA PHE A 151 -3.15 1.56 -1.30
C PHE A 151 -2.53 2.85 -0.78
N ARG A 152 -3.24 3.61 0.05
CA ARG A 152 -2.70 4.78 0.73
C ARG A 152 -1.45 4.44 1.55
N SER A 153 -1.52 3.35 2.31
CA SER A 153 -0.42 2.91 3.16
C SER A 153 0.78 2.47 2.32
N PHE A 154 0.55 1.77 1.21
CA PHE A 154 1.63 1.33 0.34
C PHE A 154 2.28 2.49 -0.41
N ASP A 155 1.48 3.42 -0.91
CA ASP A 155 1.95 4.65 -1.55
C ASP A 155 2.86 5.47 -0.62
N SER A 156 2.46 5.58 0.65
CA SER A 156 3.27 6.22 1.69
C SER A 156 4.61 5.52 1.92
N GLU A 157 4.64 4.18 1.98
CA GLU A 157 5.90 3.43 2.17
C GLU A 157 6.81 3.55 0.94
N MET A 158 6.24 3.55 -0.27
CA MET A 158 7.01 3.77 -1.50
C MET A 158 7.63 5.17 -1.54
N GLY A 159 6.88 6.20 -1.14
CA GLY A 159 7.41 7.56 -1.01
C GLY A 159 8.53 7.67 0.02
N LEU A 160 8.36 7.04 1.19
CA LEU A 160 9.40 7.01 2.23
C LEU A 160 10.67 6.30 1.74
N TRP A 161 10.54 5.21 0.99
CA TRP A 161 11.69 4.53 0.38
C TRP A 161 12.42 5.47 -0.60
N GLN A 162 11.71 6.19 -1.46
CA GLN A 162 12.32 7.14 -2.41
C GLN A 162 13.08 8.27 -1.71
N GLU A 163 12.58 8.76 -0.57
CA GLU A 163 13.19 9.87 0.16
C GLU A 163 14.37 9.44 1.05
N THR A 164 14.26 8.26 1.67
CA THR A 164 15.16 7.87 2.77
C THR A 164 16.02 6.66 2.46
N ASN A 165 15.74 5.94 1.37
CA ASN A 165 16.33 4.64 1.04
C ASN A 165 16.20 3.60 2.16
N LYS A 166 15.21 3.76 3.04
CA LYS A 166 14.91 2.82 4.12
C LYS A 166 14.23 1.57 3.52
N PRO A 167 14.68 0.35 3.84
CA PRO A 167 14.06 -0.87 3.34
C PRO A 167 12.61 -1.01 3.84
N GLY A 168 11.75 -1.55 2.98
CA GLY A 168 10.36 -1.86 3.32
C GLY A 168 10.25 -3.00 4.34
N ASP A 169 9.14 -3.03 5.08
CA ASP A 169 8.85 -4.07 6.07
C ASP A 169 7.99 -5.20 5.47
N CYS A 170 8.51 -6.43 5.51
CA CYS A 170 7.79 -7.59 5.00
C CYS A 170 6.54 -7.94 5.81
N GLY A 171 6.47 -7.60 7.10
CA GLY A 171 5.25 -7.79 7.89
C GLY A 171 4.09 -6.96 7.34
N THR A 172 4.37 -5.70 7.04
CA THR A 172 3.44 -4.73 6.48
C THR A 172 3.00 -5.14 5.07
N PHE A 173 3.96 -5.49 4.19
CA PHE A 173 3.67 -5.97 2.84
C PHE A 173 2.81 -7.25 2.83
N ASN A 174 3.11 -8.21 3.72
CA ASN A 174 2.33 -9.43 3.87
C ASN A 174 0.91 -9.14 4.35
N GLY A 175 0.73 -8.12 5.21
CA GLY A 175 -0.59 -7.65 5.65
C GLY A 175 -1.45 -7.17 4.48
N TRP A 176 -0.91 -6.30 3.62
CA TRP A 176 -1.65 -5.83 2.45
C TRP A 176 -1.93 -6.97 1.45
N THR A 177 -0.94 -7.82 1.17
CA THR A 177 -1.11 -8.95 0.24
C THR A 177 -2.19 -9.91 0.73
N ARG A 178 -2.22 -10.18 2.05
CA ARG A 178 -3.27 -10.99 2.68
C ARG A 178 -4.64 -10.36 2.48
N LEU A 179 -4.77 -9.05 2.67
CA LEU A 179 -6.02 -8.34 2.38
C LEU A 179 -6.44 -8.52 0.92
N TRP A 180 -5.55 -8.26 -0.03
CA TRP A 180 -5.87 -8.26 -1.45
C TRP A 180 -6.28 -9.62 -2.01
N ILE A 181 -5.66 -10.70 -1.52
CA ILE A 181 -5.83 -12.04 -2.07
C ILE A 181 -6.83 -12.88 -1.25
N LEU A 182 -6.75 -12.81 0.08
CA LEU A 182 -7.39 -13.76 0.99
C LEU A 182 -8.55 -13.16 1.78
N GLU A 183 -8.48 -11.89 2.19
CA GLU A 183 -9.50 -11.34 3.08
C GLU A 183 -10.58 -10.57 2.32
N ALA A 184 -10.23 -9.90 1.22
CA ALA A 184 -11.15 -9.20 0.33
C ALA A 184 -12.02 -10.21 -0.44
N PRO A 185 -13.29 -10.41 -0.04
CA PRO A 185 -14.11 -11.49 -0.57
C PRO A 185 -14.54 -11.22 -2.01
N GLY A 186 -14.78 -12.29 -2.75
CA GLY A 186 -15.58 -12.26 -3.96
C GLY A 186 -17.07 -12.30 -3.62
N PHE A 187 -17.90 -11.70 -4.46
CA PHE A 187 -19.34 -11.67 -4.28
C PHE A 187 -20.05 -12.36 -5.44
N THR A 188 -21.01 -13.22 -5.13
CA THR A 188 -22.01 -13.70 -6.11
C THR A 188 -23.22 -12.78 -6.10
N ASP A 189 -24.01 -12.82 -7.18
CA ASP A 189 -25.32 -12.13 -7.25
C ASP A 189 -25.25 -10.62 -7.02
N VAL A 190 -24.15 -9.99 -7.47
CA VAL A 190 -23.95 -8.55 -7.36
C VAL A 190 -25.02 -7.80 -8.17
N PRO A 191 -25.75 -6.83 -7.56
CA PRO A 191 -26.80 -6.11 -8.26
C PRO A 191 -26.27 -5.30 -9.45
N PRO A 192 -27.06 -5.12 -10.54
CA PRO A 192 -26.59 -4.47 -11.76
C PRO A 192 -26.02 -3.05 -11.57
N ASN A 193 -26.56 -2.27 -10.64
CA ASN A 193 -26.09 -0.93 -10.31
C ASN A 193 -24.77 -0.91 -9.51
N TRP A 194 -24.35 -2.04 -8.95
CA TRP A 194 -23.08 -2.22 -8.22
C TRP A 194 -22.01 -2.93 -9.06
N GLN A 195 -22.41 -3.59 -10.16
CA GLN A 195 -21.55 -4.48 -10.94
C GLN A 195 -20.30 -3.80 -11.50
N SER A 196 -20.41 -2.58 -12.04
CA SER A 196 -19.27 -1.88 -12.65
C SER A 196 -18.16 -1.59 -11.63
N LEU A 197 -18.53 -1.05 -10.47
CA LEU A 197 -17.62 -0.77 -9.37
C LEU A 197 -17.04 -2.03 -8.76
N TYR A 198 -17.84 -3.10 -8.67
CA TYR A 198 -17.35 -4.39 -8.20
C TYR A 198 -16.29 -4.99 -9.14
N VAL A 199 -16.53 -4.97 -10.45
CA VAL A 199 -15.56 -5.46 -11.44
C VAL A 199 -14.27 -4.64 -11.40
N GLU A 200 -14.37 -3.32 -11.31
CA GLU A 200 -13.21 -2.44 -11.20
C GLU A 200 -12.42 -2.72 -9.92
N TYR A 201 -13.10 -2.87 -8.79
CA TYR A 201 -12.49 -3.23 -7.51
C TYR A 201 -11.67 -4.52 -7.61
N ARG A 202 -12.23 -5.56 -8.23
CA ARG A 202 -11.52 -6.83 -8.43
C ARG A 202 -10.35 -6.70 -9.41
N SER A 203 -10.47 -5.85 -10.42
CA SER A 203 -9.37 -5.53 -11.34
C SER A 203 -8.20 -4.84 -10.64
N LEU A 204 -8.47 -3.90 -9.72
CA LEU A 204 -7.43 -3.26 -8.92
C LEU A 204 -6.65 -4.27 -8.08
N LEU A 205 -7.37 -5.18 -7.41
CA LEU A 205 -6.76 -6.24 -6.61
C LEU A 205 -5.94 -7.21 -7.45
N GLN A 206 -6.43 -7.57 -8.64
CA GLN A 206 -5.69 -8.40 -9.58
C GLN A 206 -4.37 -7.75 -10.00
N GLN A 207 -4.43 -6.48 -10.38
CA GLN A 207 -3.27 -5.75 -10.90
C GLN A 207 -2.19 -5.60 -9.82
N ILE A 208 -2.55 -5.14 -8.61
CA ILE A 208 -1.54 -4.95 -7.55
C ILE A 208 -0.93 -6.27 -7.11
N ALA A 209 -1.72 -7.34 -7.01
CA ALA A 209 -1.20 -8.65 -6.66
C ALA A 209 -0.26 -9.18 -7.74
N SER A 210 -0.56 -8.91 -9.02
CA SER A 210 0.30 -9.30 -10.15
C SER A 210 1.61 -8.53 -10.16
N ILE A 211 1.55 -7.20 -10.01
CA ILE A 211 2.71 -6.32 -9.97
C ILE A 211 3.66 -6.72 -8.82
N THR A 212 3.11 -7.05 -7.66
CA THR A 212 3.90 -7.35 -6.45
C THR A 212 4.29 -8.83 -6.31
N THR A 213 4.09 -9.65 -7.35
CA THR A 213 4.42 -11.09 -7.31
C THR A 213 5.88 -11.37 -6.98
N GLU A 214 6.81 -10.54 -7.44
CA GLU A 214 8.25 -10.65 -7.17
C GLU A 214 8.59 -10.48 -5.69
N ILE A 215 7.83 -9.66 -4.96
CA ILE A 215 8.12 -9.30 -3.56
C ILE A 215 7.78 -10.45 -2.60
N ARG A 216 6.73 -11.21 -2.90
CA ARG A 216 6.25 -12.32 -2.04
C ARG A 216 7.33 -13.34 -1.66
N PRO A 217 8.12 -13.92 -2.59
CA PRO A 217 9.18 -14.84 -2.23
C PRO A 217 10.31 -14.17 -1.42
N LEU A 218 10.62 -12.89 -1.68
CA LEU A 218 11.62 -12.14 -0.91
C LEU A 218 11.20 -12.04 0.56
N CYS A 219 9.91 -11.73 0.79
CA CYS A 219 9.33 -11.64 2.13
C CYS A 219 9.04 -12.98 2.81
N SER A 220 9.24 -14.10 2.11
CA SER A 220 9.24 -15.45 2.71
C SER A 220 10.65 -15.93 3.07
N GLY A 221 11.69 -15.21 2.62
CA GLY A 221 13.10 -15.51 2.86
C GLY A 221 13.77 -14.53 3.82
N MET A 222 15.03 -14.19 3.56
CA MET A 222 15.81 -13.21 4.36
C MET A 222 15.67 -11.77 3.84
N GLY A 223 14.64 -11.48 3.03
CA GLY A 223 14.52 -10.23 2.28
C GLY A 223 15.33 -10.25 0.98
N GLY A 224 15.47 -9.07 0.36
CA GLY A 224 16.20 -8.87 -0.89
C GLY A 224 15.80 -7.57 -1.58
N ASP A 225 16.43 -7.30 -2.72
CA ASP A 225 16.12 -6.14 -3.54
C ASP A 225 14.98 -6.45 -4.51
N VAL A 226 14.08 -5.49 -4.69
CA VAL A 226 13.01 -5.54 -5.69
C VAL A 226 13.54 -4.93 -6.99
N SER A 227 13.23 -5.53 -8.14
CA SER A 227 13.65 -4.99 -9.43
C SER A 227 13.18 -3.52 -9.64
N PRO A 228 13.97 -2.69 -10.35
CA PRO A 228 13.55 -1.33 -10.70
C PRO A 228 12.25 -1.31 -11.51
N GLU A 229 12.03 -2.31 -12.37
CA GLU A 229 10.82 -2.45 -13.16
C GLU A 229 9.59 -2.68 -12.28
N THR A 230 9.66 -3.60 -11.32
CA THR A 230 8.57 -3.84 -10.36
C THR A 230 8.34 -2.60 -9.48
N THR A 231 9.42 -1.96 -9.03
CA THR A 231 9.35 -0.72 -8.23
C THR A 231 8.61 0.38 -8.98
N GLN A 232 8.95 0.61 -10.25
CA GLN A 232 8.27 1.62 -11.08
C GLN A 232 6.81 1.24 -11.36
N ALA A 233 6.53 -0.02 -11.65
CA ALA A 233 5.16 -0.49 -11.88
C ALA A 233 4.25 -0.29 -10.65
N ILE A 234 4.79 -0.46 -9.44
CA ILE A 234 4.06 -0.17 -8.19
C ILE A 234 3.73 1.32 -8.10
N LEU A 235 4.71 2.19 -8.33
CA LEU A 235 4.51 3.65 -8.28
C LEU A 235 3.46 4.11 -9.30
N ASP A 236 3.56 3.63 -10.54
CA ASP A 236 2.62 3.98 -11.61
C ASP A 236 1.20 3.50 -11.29
N PHE A 237 1.08 2.28 -10.74
CA PHE A 237 -0.21 1.76 -10.30
C PHE A 237 -0.80 2.61 -9.17
N LEU A 238 -0.03 2.87 -8.11
CA LEU A 238 -0.53 3.57 -6.91
C LEU A 238 -0.91 5.03 -7.20
N ALA A 239 -0.16 5.71 -8.08
CA ALA A 239 -0.45 7.07 -8.52
C ALA A 239 -1.86 7.23 -9.11
N TRP A 240 -2.41 6.17 -9.70
CA TRP A 240 -3.77 6.14 -10.23
C TRP A 240 -4.77 5.41 -9.31
N ALA A 241 -4.39 4.22 -8.81
CA ALA A 241 -5.28 3.33 -8.08
C ALA A 241 -5.72 3.90 -6.74
N TYR A 242 -4.83 4.60 -6.02
CA TYR A 242 -5.19 5.22 -4.74
C TYR A 242 -6.26 6.32 -4.92
N PRO A 243 -6.07 7.37 -5.73
CA PRO A 243 -7.12 8.39 -5.92
C PRO A 243 -8.39 7.80 -6.56
N ARG A 244 -8.27 6.79 -7.43
CA ARG A 244 -9.45 6.09 -7.95
C ARG A 244 -10.22 5.36 -6.85
N SER A 245 -9.52 4.68 -5.95
CA SER A 245 -10.16 3.95 -4.83
C SER A 245 -10.89 4.88 -3.85
N GLU A 246 -10.38 6.10 -3.63
CA GLU A 246 -11.09 7.16 -2.89
C GLU A 246 -12.41 7.53 -3.59
N GLN A 247 -12.35 7.75 -4.90
CA GLN A 247 -13.54 8.08 -5.69
C GLN A 247 -14.56 6.93 -5.70
N MET A 248 -14.11 5.68 -5.79
CA MET A 248 -14.99 4.51 -5.72
C MET A 248 -15.74 4.43 -4.39
N VAL A 249 -15.10 4.74 -3.25
CA VAL A 249 -15.78 4.80 -1.95
C VAL A 249 -16.91 5.84 -1.97
N VAL A 250 -16.67 7.00 -2.56
CA VAL A 250 -17.70 8.05 -2.71
C VAL A 250 -18.84 7.57 -3.61
N GLU A 251 -18.53 6.99 -4.78
CA GLU A 251 -19.53 6.47 -5.71
C GLU A 251 -20.40 5.38 -5.06
N LEU A 252 -19.80 4.43 -4.34
CA LEU A 252 -20.53 3.37 -3.63
C LEU A 252 -21.48 3.92 -2.56
N SER A 253 -21.08 4.98 -1.84
CA SER A 253 -21.91 5.60 -0.81
C SER A 253 -23.20 6.23 -1.36
N GLN A 254 -23.27 6.47 -2.66
CA GLN A 254 -24.41 7.08 -3.35
C GLN A 254 -25.36 6.04 -3.96
N LEU A 255 -24.96 4.76 -4.02
CA LEU A 255 -25.79 3.72 -4.60
C LEU A 255 -26.94 3.32 -3.67
N PRO A 256 -28.14 3.04 -4.22
CA PRO A 256 -29.23 2.50 -3.44
C PRO A 256 -28.87 1.11 -2.92
N ARG A 257 -29.19 0.88 -1.64
CA ARG A 257 -29.08 -0.42 -0.97
C ARG A 257 -30.05 -1.41 -1.64
N PRO A 258 -29.59 -2.60 -2.04
CA PRO A 258 -30.47 -3.65 -2.55
C PRO A 258 -31.38 -4.24 -1.48
#